data_AF-A0A8D1Y668-F1
#
_entry.id   AF-A0A8D1Y668-F1
#
_cell.length_a   1.000
_cell.length_b   1.000
_cell.length_c   1.000
_cell.angle_alpha   90.00
_cell.angle_beta   90.00
_cell.angle_gamma   90.00
#
_symmetry.space_group_name_H-M   'P 1'
#
loop_
_entity.id
_entity.type
_entity.pdbx_description
1 polymer ?
#
loop_
_entity_poly.entity_id
_entity_poly.type
_entity_poly.pdbx_seq_one_letter_code
_entity_poly.pdbx_strand_id
1 'polypeptide(L)'
;MNLCWNEIKKKSHNLRARLEAFSDHSGKLQIPLQEIIDWLSQKDEELSAQLPLQGDVILVQQEKETHAAFMEDVKSRGPYIYSVLESAQAFLSQHPFEELEEPRSESKDTSPRQRIQNLSRFVWKQATVASELWEKLTARCVDQHRHIERTLEQLLEIQGAMEELSTTLTQAEGVRATWEPIGDLFIDSLPEHIQALKLFKEEFSPMKDGVKLVNDLAHQLAISDVHLSMENSRALEQINIRWKQLQVSVGERLKQLQDAHRDFGPGSQHFLSSSVQVPWERAISPNKVPYYINHQAQTTCWDHPKMTELYQTLADLNNIKFSAYRTAMKLRRVQKALRLDLVTLTTALEIFNEHDLQASEHVMDVVEVIHCLTALYERLEEERGILVNVPLCVDMSLNWLLNVFDSGRSGKMRALSFKTGIACLCGTEVKEKLQYLFSQVANSGSQCDQRHLGVLLHEAIQVPRQLGEVAAFGGSNVEPSVRSCFRFSTGKPVIEASQFLEWVNLEPQSMVWLAVLHRVTIAEQVKHQTKCSICRQCPIKGFR
;
A
#
# COMPACT_ATOMS: atom_id res chain seq x y z
N MET A 1 65.96 98.74 2.31
CA MET A 1 65.77 98.00 1.04
C MET A 1 66.56 96.68 0.96
N ASN A 2 67.86 96.63 1.30
CA ASN A 2 68.67 95.39 1.15
C ASN A 2 68.26 94.18 2.03
N LEU A 3 67.72 94.40 3.25
CA LEU A 3 67.26 93.31 4.13
C LEU A 3 66.00 92.60 3.61
N CYS A 4 65.01 93.37 3.14
CA CYS A 4 63.78 92.84 2.55
C CYS A 4 64.07 92.04 1.26
N TRP A 5 65.03 92.50 0.46
CA TRP A 5 65.46 91.78 -0.74
C TRP A 5 66.16 90.45 -0.42
N ASN A 6 67.00 90.40 0.62
CA ASN A 6 67.63 89.16 1.08
C ASN A 6 66.61 88.15 1.67
N GLU A 7 65.59 88.61 2.41
CA GLU A 7 64.50 87.73 2.86
C GLU A 7 63.68 87.18 1.70
N ILE A 8 63.35 88.01 0.71
CA ILE A 8 62.62 87.57 -0.50
C ILE A 8 63.48 86.56 -1.29
N LYS A 9 64.79 86.79 -1.42
CA LYS A 9 65.72 85.87 -2.09
C LYS A 9 65.84 84.55 -1.33
N LYS A 10 65.88 84.58 0.01
CA LYS A 10 65.89 83.39 0.87
C LYS A 10 64.57 82.62 0.82
N LYS A 11 63.43 83.32 0.82
CA LYS A 11 62.09 82.74 0.63
C LYS A 11 61.95 82.14 -0.77
N SER A 12 62.40 82.82 -1.82
CA SER A 12 62.38 82.34 -3.20
C SER A 12 63.29 81.12 -3.40
N HIS A 13 64.49 81.11 -2.81
CA HIS A 13 65.39 79.96 -2.88
C HIS A 13 64.85 78.76 -2.11
N ASN A 14 64.25 78.98 -0.93
CA ASN A 14 63.58 77.94 -0.16
C ASN A 14 62.33 77.41 -0.90
N LEU A 15 61.55 78.29 -1.55
CA LEU A 15 60.41 77.90 -2.38
C LEU A 15 60.86 77.07 -3.59
N ARG A 16 61.96 77.47 -4.25
CA ARG A 16 62.54 76.76 -5.41
C ARG A 16 63.10 75.39 -5.00
N ALA A 17 63.87 75.30 -3.92
CA ALA A 17 64.38 74.03 -3.40
C ALA A 17 63.24 73.09 -2.97
N ARG A 18 62.16 73.64 -2.37
CA ARG A 18 60.95 72.87 -2.07
C ARG A 18 60.23 72.39 -3.33
N LEU A 19 60.16 73.21 -4.37
CA LEU A 19 59.52 72.84 -5.65
C LEU A 19 60.34 71.81 -6.42
N GLU A 20 61.66 71.88 -6.38
CA GLU A 20 62.57 70.89 -6.98
C GLU A 20 62.50 69.56 -6.22
N ALA A 21 62.59 69.58 -4.89
CA ALA A 21 62.41 68.38 -4.06
C ALA A 21 60.99 67.78 -4.21
N PHE A 22 59.96 68.61 -4.35
CA PHE A 22 58.58 68.18 -4.60
C PHE A 22 58.43 67.55 -5.99
N SER A 23 59.00 68.16 -7.02
CA SER A 23 58.99 67.64 -8.40
C SER A 23 59.64 66.27 -8.48
N ASP A 24 60.81 66.11 -7.83
CA ASP A 24 61.54 64.84 -7.78
C ASP A 24 60.80 63.77 -6.97
N HIS A 25 60.13 64.14 -5.87
CA HIS A 25 59.38 63.19 -5.05
C HIS A 25 58.05 62.78 -5.69
N SER A 26 57.35 63.71 -6.35
CA SER A 26 56.10 63.41 -7.06
C SER A 26 56.32 62.55 -8.31
N GLY A 27 57.40 62.82 -9.07
CA GLY A 27 57.75 62.01 -10.25
C GLY A 27 58.11 60.57 -9.89
N LYS A 28 58.64 60.36 -8.68
CA LYS A 28 58.94 59.02 -8.14
C LYS A 28 57.72 58.24 -7.68
N LEU A 29 56.58 58.89 -7.40
CA LEU A 29 55.34 58.24 -6.93
C LEU A 29 54.33 57.99 -8.06
N GLN A 30 54.35 58.80 -9.13
CA GLN A 30 53.43 58.63 -10.25
C GLN A 30 53.61 57.30 -10.98
N ILE A 31 54.85 56.90 -11.25
CA ILE A 31 55.15 55.67 -12.00
C ILE A 31 54.75 54.42 -11.19
N PRO A 32 55.16 54.26 -9.91
CA PRO A 32 54.75 53.09 -9.11
C PRO A 32 53.25 52.97 -8.90
N LEU A 33 52.52 54.09 -8.74
CA LEU A 33 51.06 54.06 -8.58
C LEU A 33 50.36 53.59 -9.87
N GLN A 34 50.79 54.09 -11.04
CA GLN A 34 50.24 53.66 -12.32
C GLN A 34 50.56 52.17 -12.57
N GLU A 35 51.80 51.73 -12.30
CA GLU A 35 52.19 50.31 -12.42
C GLU A 35 51.35 49.39 -11.54
N ILE A 36 51.03 49.80 -10.30
CA ILE A 36 50.15 49.03 -9.41
C ILE A 36 48.74 48.95 -10.00
N ILE A 37 48.17 50.06 -10.48
CA ILE A 37 46.82 50.06 -11.07
C ILE A 37 46.75 49.17 -12.31
N ASP A 38 47.75 49.25 -13.19
CA ASP A 38 47.80 48.44 -14.41
C ASP A 38 47.91 46.95 -14.06
N TRP A 39 48.78 46.61 -13.09
CA TRP A 39 48.94 45.25 -12.61
C TRP A 39 47.68 44.71 -11.91
N LEU A 40 47.02 45.53 -11.07
CA LEU A 40 45.77 45.15 -10.40
C LEU A 40 44.64 44.92 -11.41
N SER A 41 44.55 45.77 -12.42
CA SER A 41 43.55 45.64 -13.50
C SER A 41 43.80 44.36 -14.30
N GLN A 42 45.06 44.07 -14.65
CA GLN A 42 45.44 42.84 -15.33
C GLN A 42 45.10 41.60 -14.49
N LYS A 43 45.37 41.63 -13.18
CA LYS A 43 45.04 40.51 -12.27
C LYS A 43 43.54 40.33 -12.06
N ASP A 44 42.75 41.41 -12.07
CA ASP A 44 41.28 41.35 -12.00
C ASP A 44 40.69 40.70 -13.28
N GLU A 45 41.29 40.96 -14.44
CA GLU A 45 40.96 40.29 -15.71
C GLU A 45 41.37 38.80 -15.70
N GLU A 46 42.58 38.47 -15.25
CA GLU A 46 43.07 37.10 -15.12
C GLU A 46 42.16 36.27 -14.20
N LEU A 47 41.74 36.84 -13.06
CA LEU A 47 40.80 36.22 -12.13
C LEU A 47 39.42 36.00 -12.77
N SER A 48 38.97 36.91 -13.63
CA SER A 48 37.67 36.80 -14.31
C SER A 48 37.69 35.72 -15.40
N ALA A 49 38.85 35.44 -16.00
CA ALA A 49 39.03 34.43 -17.02
C ALA A 49 39.03 32.98 -16.48
N GLN A 50 39.17 32.79 -15.15
CA GLN A 50 39.13 31.48 -14.48
C GLN A 50 37.69 30.92 -14.32
N LEU A 51 36.66 31.65 -14.77
CA LEU A 51 35.26 31.23 -14.72
C LEU A 51 34.74 30.92 -16.13
N PRO A 52 33.76 30.01 -16.29
CA PRO A 52 33.06 29.24 -15.25
C PRO A 52 33.80 27.95 -14.84
N LEU A 53 33.51 27.46 -13.63
CA LEU A 53 34.00 26.15 -13.15
C LEU A 53 33.28 25.02 -13.89
N GLN A 54 34.03 23.96 -14.23
CA GLN A 54 33.46 22.74 -14.83
C GLN A 54 33.04 21.77 -13.71
N GLY A 55 31.89 21.10 -13.83
CA GLY A 55 31.39 20.18 -12.80
C GLY A 55 32.05 18.80 -12.79
N ASP A 56 33.38 18.76 -12.90
CA ASP A 56 34.20 17.57 -12.77
C ASP A 56 35.18 17.73 -11.61
N VAL A 57 35.24 16.73 -10.72
CA VAL A 57 36.06 16.80 -9.48
C VAL A 57 37.54 17.00 -9.79
N ILE A 58 38.08 16.34 -10.81
CA ILE A 58 39.50 16.43 -11.15
C ILE A 58 39.80 17.84 -11.68
N LEU A 59 38.92 18.39 -12.50
CA LEU A 59 39.11 19.73 -13.06
C LEU A 59 38.96 20.81 -11.99
N VAL A 60 37.97 20.72 -11.10
CA VAL A 60 37.83 21.68 -9.97
C VAL A 60 39.00 21.57 -8.99
N GLN A 61 39.54 20.37 -8.78
CA GLN A 61 40.74 20.18 -7.97
C GLN A 61 41.97 20.84 -8.61
N GLN A 62 42.13 20.73 -9.93
CA GLN A 62 43.18 21.44 -10.67
C GLN A 62 42.98 22.97 -10.59
N GLU A 63 41.76 23.46 -10.77
CA GLU A 63 41.44 24.89 -10.62
C GLU A 63 41.68 25.40 -9.19
N LYS A 64 41.48 24.55 -8.18
CA LYS A 64 41.83 24.88 -6.78
C LYS A 64 43.33 25.10 -6.62
N GLU A 65 44.15 24.25 -7.23
CA GLU A 65 45.61 24.34 -7.17
C GLU A 65 46.14 25.56 -7.95
N THR A 66 45.61 25.81 -9.15
CA THR A 66 45.97 27.00 -9.95
C THR A 66 45.57 28.29 -9.23
N HIS A 67 44.37 28.34 -8.64
CA HIS A 67 43.90 29.49 -7.89
C HIS A 67 44.69 29.72 -6.60
N ALA A 68 45.10 28.65 -5.91
CA ALA A 68 45.99 28.75 -4.74
C ALA A 68 47.35 29.36 -5.11
N ALA A 69 47.93 28.97 -6.25
CA ALA A 69 49.16 29.58 -6.77
C ALA A 69 48.96 31.06 -7.14
N PHE A 70 47.83 31.40 -7.77
CA PHE A 70 47.46 32.79 -8.09
C PHE A 70 47.34 33.66 -6.83
N MET A 71 46.67 33.15 -5.78
CA MET A 71 46.56 33.87 -4.52
C MET A 71 47.91 34.11 -3.86
N GLU A 72 48.84 33.15 -3.92
CA GLU A 72 50.19 33.35 -3.38
C GLU A 72 50.98 34.39 -4.19
N ASP A 73 50.85 34.41 -5.52
CA ASP A 73 51.42 35.47 -6.37
C ASP A 73 50.87 36.86 -5.98
N VAL A 74 49.55 37.00 -5.84
CA VAL A 74 48.91 38.26 -5.43
C VAL A 74 49.37 38.69 -4.03
N LYS A 75 49.41 37.76 -3.08
CA LYS A 75 49.85 37.99 -1.71
C LYS A 75 51.32 38.42 -1.63
N SER A 76 52.18 37.84 -2.46
CA SER A 76 53.60 38.19 -2.53
C SER A 76 53.83 39.66 -2.95
N ARG A 77 52.92 40.22 -3.75
CA ARG A 77 52.96 41.63 -4.20
C ARG A 77 52.42 42.62 -3.17
N GLY A 78 51.66 42.14 -2.17
CA GLY A 78 51.03 42.95 -1.14
C GLY A 78 51.99 43.91 -0.40
N PRO A 79 53.16 43.47 0.12
CA PRO A 79 54.10 44.34 0.81
C PRO A 79 54.58 45.53 -0.04
N TYR A 80 54.78 45.31 -1.34
CA TYR A 80 55.15 46.38 -2.27
C TYR A 80 54.01 47.39 -2.42
N ILE A 81 52.79 46.92 -2.64
CA ILE A 81 51.59 47.76 -2.79
C ILE A 81 51.39 48.62 -1.53
N TYR A 82 51.44 48.01 -0.34
CA TYR A 82 51.35 48.75 0.92
C TYR A 82 52.46 49.79 1.05
N SER A 83 53.71 49.47 0.70
CA SER A 83 54.82 50.44 0.77
C SER A 83 54.63 51.66 -0.14
N VAL A 84 54.05 51.47 -1.33
CA VAL A 84 53.78 52.56 -2.29
C VAL A 84 52.61 53.42 -1.81
N LEU A 85 51.56 52.79 -1.27
CA LEU A 85 50.43 53.50 -0.66
C LEU A 85 50.84 54.28 0.59
N GLU A 86 51.68 53.71 1.46
CA GLU A 86 52.27 54.42 2.62
C GLU A 86 53.13 55.61 2.18
N SER A 87 53.94 55.44 1.11
CA SER A 87 54.75 56.51 0.55
C SER A 87 53.87 57.63 -0.06
N ALA A 88 52.76 57.26 -0.71
CA ALA A 88 51.77 58.21 -1.20
C ALA A 88 51.08 58.95 -0.03
N GLN A 89 50.72 58.25 1.04
CA GLN A 89 50.13 58.84 2.24
C GLN A 89 51.11 59.80 2.95
N ALA A 90 52.38 59.41 3.09
CA ALA A 90 53.44 60.26 3.63
C ALA A 90 53.60 61.54 2.80
N PHE A 91 53.60 61.43 1.47
CA PHE A 91 53.62 62.59 0.57
C PHE A 91 52.41 63.50 0.75
N LEU A 92 51.20 62.95 0.86
CA LEU A 92 49.97 63.71 1.06
C LEU A 92 49.91 64.40 2.43
N SER A 93 50.45 63.78 3.48
CA SER A 93 50.53 64.39 4.82
C SER A 93 51.49 65.60 4.89
N GLN A 94 52.58 65.57 4.11
CA GLN A 94 53.52 66.68 3.98
C GLN A 94 52.96 67.81 3.11
N HIS A 95 51.95 67.51 2.29
CA HIS A 95 51.29 68.43 1.38
C HIS A 95 49.76 68.35 1.48
N PRO A 96 49.18 68.81 2.60
CA PRO A 96 47.73 68.79 2.78
C PRO A 96 47.06 69.65 1.71
N PHE A 97 46.08 69.08 1.02
CA PHE A 97 45.20 69.81 0.13
C PHE A 97 43.83 69.95 0.79
N GLU A 98 43.21 71.12 0.70
CA GLU A 98 41.81 71.32 1.12
C GLU A 98 40.89 70.92 -0.05
N GLU A 99 39.92 70.05 0.21
CA GLU A 99 38.77 69.80 -0.67
C GLU A 99 37.91 71.08 -0.69
N LEU A 100 38.26 72.03 -1.55
CA LEU A 100 37.37 73.14 -1.90
C LEU A 100 36.96 73.00 -3.35
N GLU A 101 35.65 73.05 -3.56
CA GLU A 101 34.95 72.98 -4.84
C GLU A 101 35.59 73.89 -5.91
N GLU A 102 35.58 73.41 -7.15
CA GLU A 102 36.18 74.06 -8.32
C GLU A 102 35.79 75.54 -8.48
N PRO A 103 36.75 76.47 -8.64
CA PRO A 103 36.52 77.68 -9.39
C PRO A 103 36.96 77.44 -10.84
N ARG A 104 35.97 77.44 -11.74
CA ARG A 104 36.15 77.52 -13.20
C ARG A 104 36.84 78.85 -13.56
N SER A 105 38.14 78.83 -13.81
CA SER A 105 38.79 79.84 -14.66
C SER A 105 40.08 79.31 -15.25
N GLU A 106 40.08 79.07 -16.57
CA GLU A 106 41.25 78.79 -17.37
C GLU A 106 42.20 80.00 -17.38
N SER A 107 43.26 79.95 -16.58
CA SER A 107 44.43 80.83 -16.68
C SER A 107 45.66 79.96 -16.93
N LYS A 108 46.33 80.18 -18.06
CA LYS A 108 47.48 79.39 -18.55
C LYS A 108 48.78 79.61 -17.75
N ASP A 109 48.79 80.46 -16.72
CA ASP A 109 49.92 80.61 -15.80
C ASP A 109 49.59 79.99 -14.44
N THR A 110 49.78 78.66 -14.35
CA THR A 110 49.64 77.93 -13.09
C THR A 110 50.73 78.35 -12.12
N SER A 111 50.33 78.99 -11.02
CA SER A 111 51.25 79.31 -9.94
C SER A 111 51.90 78.01 -9.39
N PRO A 112 53.14 78.06 -8.87
CA PRO A 112 53.79 76.86 -8.33
C PRO A 112 52.98 76.15 -7.24
N ARG A 113 52.13 76.91 -6.52
CA ARG A 113 51.20 76.40 -5.50
C ARG A 113 50.03 75.60 -6.11
N GLN A 114 49.48 76.04 -7.24
CA GLN A 114 48.46 75.29 -7.99
C GLN A 114 49.02 74.02 -8.64
N ARG A 115 50.29 74.03 -9.08
CA ARG A 115 50.96 72.82 -9.59
C ARG A 115 51.08 71.76 -8.49
N ILE A 116 51.51 72.15 -7.30
CA ILE A 116 51.59 71.27 -6.12
C ILE A 116 50.21 70.67 -5.79
N GLN A 117 49.16 71.50 -5.75
CA GLN A 117 47.78 71.05 -5.46
C GLN A 117 47.21 70.10 -6.52
N ASN A 118 47.49 70.33 -7.80
CA ASN A 118 47.03 69.44 -8.86
C ASN A 118 47.73 68.08 -8.82
N LEU A 119 49.04 68.07 -8.49
CA LEU A 119 49.82 66.85 -8.31
C LEU A 119 49.42 66.06 -7.06
N SER A 120 49.16 66.72 -5.93
CA SER A 120 48.63 66.06 -4.73
C SER A 120 47.24 65.46 -4.99
N ARG A 121 46.36 66.17 -5.73
CA ARG A 121 45.05 65.63 -6.15
C ARG A 121 45.21 64.40 -7.04
N PHE A 122 46.17 64.42 -7.97
CA PHE A 122 46.46 63.26 -8.82
C PHE A 122 46.95 62.06 -8.02
N VAL A 123 47.95 62.24 -7.15
CA VAL A 123 48.50 61.18 -6.28
C VAL A 123 47.41 60.62 -5.37
N TRP A 124 46.57 61.47 -4.79
CA TRP A 124 45.43 61.04 -3.98
C TRP A 124 44.43 60.20 -4.78
N LYS A 125 44.03 60.66 -5.98
CA LYS A 125 43.10 59.91 -6.84
C LYS A 125 43.67 58.56 -7.28
N GLN A 126 44.96 58.50 -7.59
CA GLN A 126 45.63 57.27 -8.00
C GLN A 126 45.82 56.31 -6.82
N ALA A 127 46.21 56.80 -5.65
CA ALA A 127 46.34 55.99 -4.44
C ALA A 127 44.98 55.45 -3.96
N THR A 128 43.91 56.23 -4.06
CA THR A 128 42.53 55.76 -3.75
C THR A 128 42.08 54.68 -4.72
N VAL A 129 42.23 54.88 -6.03
CA VAL A 129 41.91 53.84 -7.03
C VAL A 129 42.75 52.57 -6.81
N ALA A 130 44.06 52.69 -6.56
CA ALA A 130 44.92 51.54 -6.29
C ALA A 130 44.50 50.79 -5.01
N SER A 131 44.12 51.52 -3.95
CA SER A 131 43.61 50.93 -2.70
C SER A 131 42.29 50.21 -2.93
N GLU A 132 41.33 50.83 -3.62
CA GLU A 132 40.03 50.22 -3.94
C GLU A 132 40.19 48.97 -4.81
N LEU A 133 41.05 49.02 -5.83
CA LEU A 133 41.34 47.86 -6.69
C LEU A 133 42.02 46.73 -5.90
N TRP A 134 42.93 47.05 -4.98
CA TRP A 134 43.58 46.05 -4.13
C TRP A 134 42.59 45.38 -3.17
N GLU A 135 41.75 46.15 -2.49
CA GLU A 135 40.69 45.63 -1.61
C GLU A 135 39.68 44.78 -2.40
N LYS A 136 39.26 45.25 -3.58
CA LYS A 136 38.34 44.51 -4.45
C LYS A 136 38.97 43.20 -4.92
N LEU A 137 40.20 43.21 -5.43
CA LEU A 137 40.88 42.02 -5.93
C LEU A 137 41.08 40.99 -4.81
N THR A 138 41.56 41.42 -3.64
CA THR A 138 41.78 40.53 -2.50
C THR A 138 40.47 39.92 -1.98
N ALA A 139 39.38 40.70 -1.92
CA ALA A 139 38.06 40.19 -1.58
C ALA A 139 37.56 39.16 -2.61
N ARG A 140 37.68 39.46 -3.91
CA ARG A 140 37.32 38.54 -5.00
C ARG A 140 38.12 37.24 -4.97
N CYS A 141 39.42 37.27 -4.66
CA CYS A 141 40.23 36.06 -4.50
C CYS A 141 39.67 35.16 -3.39
N VAL A 142 39.35 35.74 -2.23
CA VAL A 142 38.79 34.97 -1.10
C VAL A 142 37.42 34.38 -1.45
N ASP A 143 36.56 35.14 -2.14
CA ASP A 143 35.25 34.67 -2.54
C ASP A 143 35.32 33.59 -3.63
N GLN A 144 36.21 33.73 -4.62
CA GLN A 144 36.47 32.70 -5.63
C GLN A 144 37.02 31.43 -4.99
N HIS A 145 37.98 31.53 -4.06
CA HIS A 145 38.49 30.38 -3.33
C HIS A 145 37.38 29.65 -2.57
N ARG A 146 36.55 30.38 -1.81
CA ARG A 146 35.39 29.79 -1.12
C ARG A 146 34.40 29.15 -2.07
N HIS A 147 34.18 29.73 -3.25
CA HIS A 147 33.30 29.16 -4.26
C HIS A 147 33.85 27.85 -4.82
N ILE A 148 35.15 27.80 -5.15
CA ILE A 148 35.85 26.58 -5.60
C ILE A 148 35.76 25.48 -4.54
N GLU A 149 36.05 25.80 -3.27
CA GLU A 149 36.01 24.82 -2.18
C GLU A 149 34.61 24.23 -1.97
N ARG A 150 33.57 25.08 -1.90
CA ARG A 150 32.19 24.60 -1.77
C ARG A 150 31.76 23.75 -2.96
N THR A 151 32.15 24.15 -4.17
CA THR A 151 31.84 23.41 -5.40
C THR A 151 32.47 22.02 -5.37
N LEU A 152 33.73 21.93 -4.96
CA LEU A 152 34.44 20.66 -4.81
C LEU A 152 33.79 19.77 -3.74
N GLU A 153 33.45 20.33 -2.57
CA GLU A 153 32.75 19.59 -1.51
C GLU A 153 31.42 19.02 -2.00
N GLN A 154 30.60 19.83 -2.68
CA GLN A 154 29.32 19.39 -3.25
C GLN A 154 29.49 18.32 -4.32
N LEU A 155 30.48 18.43 -5.21
CA LEU A 155 30.76 17.42 -6.24
C LEU A 155 31.21 16.09 -5.64
N LEU A 156 32.05 16.12 -4.60
CA LEU A 156 32.48 14.93 -3.86
C LEU A 156 31.30 14.26 -3.12
N GLU A 157 30.43 15.06 -2.50
CA GLU A 157 29.22 14.57 -1.83
C GLU A 157 28.25 13.92 -2.83
N ILE A 158 28.03 14.54 -4.00
CA ILE A 158 27.25 13.97 -5.09
C ILE A 158 27.83 12.63 -5.54
N GLN A 159 29.13 12.56 -5.82
CA GLN A 159 29.76 11.31 -6.28
C GLN A 159 29.65 10.20 -5.23
N GLY A 160 29.98 10.48 -3.97
CA GLY A 160 29.89 9.49 -2.90
C GLY A 160 28.46 8.98 -2.68
N ALA A 161 27.48 9.90 -2.65
CA ALA A 161 26.08 9.52 -2.50
C ALA A 161 25.55 8.75 -3.72
N MET A 162 25.97 9.10 -4.95
CA MET A 162 25.62 8.35 -6.16
C MET A 162 26.20 6.93 -6.16
N GLU A 163 27.43 6.73 -5.70
CA GLU A 163 28.03 5.41 -5.55
C GLU A 163 27.27 4.56 -4.54
N GLU A 164 26.98 5.10 -3.35
CA GLU A 164 26.20 4.42 -2.32
C GLU A 164 24.80 4.04 -2.83
N LEU A 165 24.09 4.98 -3.48
CA LEU A 165 22.79 4.73 -4.11
C LEU A 165 22.87 3.65 -5.20
N SER A 166 23.92 3.65 -6.02
CA SER A 166 24.09 2.64 -7.06
C SER A 166 24.30 1.25 -6.47
N THR A 167 25.07 1.11 -5.39
CA THR A 167 25.26 -0.18 -4.71
C THR A 167 23.98 -0.70 -4.07
N THR A 168 23.27 0.17 -3.34
CA THR A 168 22.00 -0.19 -2.68
C THR A 168 20.90 -0.51 -3.69
N LEU A 169 20.79 0.24 -4.80
CA LEU A 169 19.88 -0.08 -5.91
C LEU A 169 20.19 -1.46 -6.51
N THR A 170 21.47 -1.78 -6.70
CA THR A 170 21.89 -3.08 -7.25
C THR A 170 21.50 -4.23 -6.34
N GLN A 171 21.64 -4.07 -5.02
CA GLN A 171 21.20 -5.06 -4.04
C GLN A 171 19.67 -5.25 -4.06
N ALA A 172 18.91 -4.14 -4.09
CA ALA A 172 17.45 -4.17 -4.13
C ALA A 172 16.91 -4.77 -5.44
N GLU A 173 17.55 -4.49 -6.58
CA GLU A 173 17.26 -5.13 -7.86
C GLU A 173 17.60 -6.63 -7.84
N GLY A 174 18.63 -7.03 -7.11
CA GLY A 174 18.96 -8.44 -6.85
C GLY A 174 17.84 -9.17 -6.11
N VAL A 175 17.28 -8.57 -5.05
CA VAL A 175 16.11 -9.11 -4.33
C VAL A 175 14.88 -9.20 -5.26
N ARG A 176 14.65 -8.19 -6.10
CA ARG A 176 13.56 -8.22 -7.09
C ARG A 176 13.73 -9.38 -8.08
N ALA A 177 14.96 -9.69 -8.48
CA ALA A 177 15.24 -10.76 -9.45
C ALA A 177 14.98 -12.17 -8.88
N THR A 178 14.90 -12.33 -7.56
CA THR A 178 14.58 -13.64 -6.93
C THR A 178 13.08 -13.89 -6.80
N TRP A 179 12.22 -12.93 -7.15
CA TRP A 179 10.77 -13.11 -7.04
C TRP A 179 10.23 -14.13 -8.04
N GLU A 180 9.65 -15.20 -7.52
CA GLU A 180 8.96 -16.21 -8.30
C GLU A 180 7.67 -15.66 -8.92
N PRO A 181 7.18 -16.19 -10.06
CA PRO A 181 5.86 -15.88 -10.58
C PRO A 181 4.75 -16.17 -9.55
N ILE A 182 3.70 -15.35 -9.50
CA ILE A 182 2.63 -15.50 -8.49
C ILE A 182 1.88 -16.82 -8.64
N GLY A 183 1.74 -17.32 -9.87
CA GLY A 183 1.07 -18.59 -10.15
C GLY A 183 1.80 -19.81 -9.58
N ASP A 184 3.08 -19.68 -9.23
CA ASP A 184 3.90 -20.76 -8.67
C ASP A 184 3.92 -20.74 -7.14
N LEU A 185 3.36 -19.69 -6.52
CA LEU A 185 3.30 -19.56 -5.06
C LEU A 185 2.15 -20.39 -4.47
N PHE A 186 2.40 -20.98 -3.30
CA PHE A 186 1.33 -21.58 -2.52
C PHE A 186 0.41 -20.49 -1.96
N ILE A 187 -0.90 -20.75 -2.00
CA ILE A 187 -1.91 -19.81 -1.51
C ILE A 187 -1.68 -19.45 -0.03
N ASP A 188 -1.28 -20.44 0.77
CA ASP A 188 -1.04 -20.29 2.21
C ASP A 188 0.19 -19.44 2.54
N SER A 189 1.18 -19.35 1.62
CA SER A 189 2.36 -18.50 1.81
C SER A 189 2.16 -17.06 1.33
N LEU A 190 1.05 -16.74 0.63
CA LEU A 190 0.77 -15.39 0.15
C LEU A 190 0.82 -14.31 1.25
N PRO A 191 0.28 -14.52 2.48
CA PRO A 191 0.39 -13.54 3.57
C PRO A 191 1.83 -13.22 3.94
N GLU A 192 2.71 -14.23 3.96
CA GLU A 192 4.12 -14.11 4.31
C GLU A 192 4.86 -13.29 3.24
N HIS A 193 4.61 -13.58 1.96
CA HIS A 193 5.16 -12.81 0.85
C HIS A 193 4.66 -11.36 0.85
N ILE A 194 3.38 -11.11 1.16
CA ILE A 194 2.82 -9.75 1.30
C ILE A 194 3.54 -8.99 2.42
N GLN A 195 3.76 -9.63 3.57
CA GLN A 195 4.42 -9.01 4.71
C GLN A 195 5.90 -8.73 4.43
N ALA A 196 6.63 -9.69 3.84
CA ALA A 196 8.02 -9.50 3.44
C ALA A 196 8.18 -8.33 2.47
N LEU A 197 7.28 -8.19 1.50
CA LEU A 197 7.33 -7.10 0.53
C LEU A 197 6.96 -5.74 1.13
N LYS A 198 6.09 -5.69 2.15
CA LYS A 198 5.82 -4.46 2.91
C LYS A 198 7.06 -4.00 3.66
N LEU A 199 7.76 -4.91 4.34
CA LEU A 199 9.01 -4.62 5.04
C LEU A 199 10.09 -4.14 4.06
N PHE A 200 10.26 -4.83 2.94
CA PHE A 200 11.18 -4.41 1.88
C PHE A 200 10.85 -3.00 1.33
N LYS A 201 9.57 -2.65 1.24
CA LYS A 201 9.14 -1.29 0.85
C LYS A 201 9.43 -0.24 1.94
N GLU A 202 9.49 -0.60 3.21
CA GLU A 202 9.87 0.33 4.29
C GLU A 202 11.38 0.63 4.25
N GLU A 203 12.20 -0.34 3.84
CA GLU A 203 13.65 -0.17 3.62
C GLU A 203 14.00 0.85 2.52
N PHE A 204 13.01 1.33 1.76
CA PHE A 204 13.19 2.30 0.68
C PHE A 204 13.33 3.76 1.18
N SER A 205 13.03 4.05 2.46
CA SER A 205 13.09 5.42 2.97
C SER A 205 14.48 6.06 2.78
N PRO A 206 15.60 5.42 3.19
CA PRO A 206 16.93 6.02 3.03
C PRO A 206 17.30 6.26 1.57
N MET A 207 16.94 5.32 0.68
CA MET A 207 17.20 5.44 -0.76
C MET A 207 16.42 6.61 -1.39
N LYS A 208 15.17 6.80 -0.97
CA LYS A 208 14.35 7.95 -1.39
C LYS A 208 15.00 9.28 -0.98
N ASP A 209 15.46 9.35 0.26
CA ASP A 209 16.07 10.56 0.81
C ASP A 209 17.42 10.84 0.14
N GLY A 210 18.22 9.79 -0.12
CA GLY A 210 19.48 9.90 -0.87
C GLY A 210 19.27 10.38 -2.31
N VAL A 211 18.31 9.81 -3.05
CA VAL A 211 17.98 10.27 -4.42
C VAL A 211 17.55 11.74 -4.40
N LYS A 212 16.78 12.16 -3.40
CA LYS A 212 16.38 13.56 -3.25
C LYS A 212 17.60 14.46 -2.98
N LEU A 213 18.47 14.08 -2.04
CA LEU A 213 19.68 14.82 -1.69
C LEU A 213 20.56 15.07 -2.92
N VAL A 214 20.87 14.02 -3.70
CA VAL A 214 21.74 14.16 -4.88
C VAL A 214 21.12 15.07 -5.95
N ASN A 215 19.81 14.97 -6.18
CA ASN A 215 19.12 15.86 -7.12
C ASN A 215 19.10 17.31 -6.63
N ASP A 216 18.89 17.54 -5.32
CA ASP A 216 18.91 18.87 -4.71
C ASP A 216 20.31 19.51 -4.81
N LEU A 217 21.38 18.74 -4.54
CA LEU A 217 22.77 19.19 -4.68
C LEU A 217 23.13 19.50 -6.14
N ALA A 218 22.75 18.63 -7.08
CA ALA A 218 22.95 18.87 -8.51
C ALA A 218 22.21 20.13 -8.99
N HIS A 219 21.01 20.40 -8.47
CA HIS A 219 20.26 21.61 -8.77
C HIS A 219 20.92 22.87 -8.19
N GLN A 220 21.46 22.80 -6.97
CA GLN A 220 22.21 23.91 -6.35
C GLN A 220 23.47 24.28 -7.14
N LEU A 221 24.19 23.28 -7.66
CA LEU A 221 25.34 23.50 -8.54
C LEU A 221 24.92 24.19 -9.84
N ALA A 222 23.83 23.75 -10.46
CA ALA A 222 23.31 24.37 -11.68
C ALA A 222 22.88 25.83 -11.47
N ILE A 223 22.31 26.19 -10.31
CA ILE A 223 22.01 27.59 -9.94
C ILE A 223 23.28 28.43 -9.84
N SER A 224 24.40 27.82 -9.47
CA SER A 224 25.72 28.46 -9.37
C SER A 224 26.50 28.43 -10.70
N ASP A 225 25.82 28.12 -11.81
CA ASP A 225 26.39 27.98 -13.16
C ASP A 225 27.46 26.88 -13.31
N VAL A 226 27.51 25.94 -12.35
CA VAL A 226 28.37 24.76 -12.39
C VAL A 226 27.56 23.56 -12.85
N HIS A 227 27.76 23.17 -14.11
CA HIS A 227 27.07 22.03 -14.69
C HIS A 227 27.88 20.75 -14.48
N LEU A 228 27.23 19.70 -13.97
CA LEU A 228 27.85 18.37 -13.82
C LEU A 228 28.46 17.89 -15.14
N SER A 229 29.56 17.14 -15.05
CA SER A 229 30.14 16.45 -16.20
C SER A 229 29.10 15.53 -16.89
N MET A 230 29.29 15.27 -18.19
CA MET A 230 28.37 14.42 -18.95
C MET A 230 28.23 13.01 -18.34
N GLU A 231 29.30 12.48 -17.75
CA GLU A 231 29.32 11.18 -17.10
C GLU A 231 28.50 11.18 -15.80
N ASN A 232 28.73 12.16 -14.92
CA ASN A 232 27.97 12.32 -13.68
C ASN A 232 26.48 12.59 -13.95
N SER A 233 26.16 13.43 -14.95
CA SER A 233 24.78 13.68 -15.35
C SER A 233 24.07 12.41 -15.83
N ARG A 234 24.73 11.59 -16.65
CA ARG A 234 24.18 10.30 -17.12
C ARG A 234 24.00 9.31 -15.98
N ALA A 235 24.97 9.22 -15.06
CA ALA A 235 24.88 8.34 -13.91
C ALA A 235 23.73 8.74 -12.98
N LEU A 236 23.53 10.04 -12.74
CA LEU A 236 22.39 10.55 -11.96
C LEU A 236 21.05 10.23 -12.63
N GLU A 237 20.95 10.42 -13.94
CA GLU A 237 19.76 10.06 -14.72
C GLU A 237 19.45 8.55 -14.61
N GLN A 238 20.48 7.70 -14.74
CA GLN A 238 20.33 6.25 -14.58
C GLN A 238 19.85 5.85 -13.18
N ILE A 239 20.40 6.44 -12.13
CA ILE A 239 19.96 6.20 -10.74
C ILE A 239 18.48 6.58 -10.58
N ASN A 240 18.08 7.75 -11.09
CA ASN A 240 16.69 8.21 -11.04
C ASN A 240 15.73 7.26 -11.79
N ILE A 241 16.13 6.77 -12.96
CA ILE A 241 15.33 5.80 -13.75
C ILE A 241 15.20 4.47 -13.00
N ARG A 242 16.32 3.90 -12.53
CA ARG A 242 16.35 2.62 -11.81
C ARG A 242 15.51 2.67 -10.54
N TRP A 243 15.66 3.73 -9.74
CA TRP A 243 14.87 3.96 -8.54
C TRP A 243 13.36 3.99 -8.83
N LYS A 244 12.94 4.75 -9.85
CA LYS A 244 11.53 4.84 -10.23
C LYS A 244 10.97 3.50 -10.72
N GLN A 245 11.73 2.75 -11.51
CA GLN A 245 11.34 1.43 -11.99
C GLN A 245 11.19 0.43 -10.83
N LEU A 246 12.13 0.45 -9.87
CA LEU A 246 12.07 -0.39 -8.68
C LEU A 246 10.82 -0.07 -7.84
N GLN A 247 10.53 1.21 -7.61
CA GLN A 247 9.35 1.66 -6.87
C GLN A 247 8.05 1.18 -7.52
N VAL A 248 7.93 1.31 -8.84
CA VAL A 248 6.77 0.82 -9.60
C VAL A 248 6.65 -0.69 -9.50
N SER A 249 7.74 -1.43 -9.72
CA SER A 249 7.71 -2.90 -9.70
C SER A 249 7.34 -3.48 -8.33
N VAL A 250 7.81 -2.88 -7.23
CA VAL A 250 7.43 -3.28 -5.86
C VAL A 250 5.95 -3.00 -5.62
N GLY A 251 5.45 -1.84 -6.05
CA GLY A 251 4.04 -1.47 -5.93
C GLY A 251 3.12 -2.41 -6.71
N GLU A 252 3.48 -2.74 -7.95
CA GLU A 252 2.76 -3.69 -8.79
C GLU A 252 2.76 -5.10 -8.18
N ARG A 253 3.93 -5.59 -7.73
CA ARG A 253 4.03 -6.91 -7.12
C ARG A 253 3.18 -7.01 -5.84
N LEU A 254 3.20 -5.99 -5.00
CA LEU A 254 2.39 -5.96 -3.77
C LEU A 254 0.90 -6.02 -4.11
N LYS A 255 0.46 -5.25 -5.10
CA LYS A 255 -0.92 -5.27 -5.56
C LYS A 255 -1.31 -6.66 -6.09
N GLN A 256 -0.49 -7.26 -6.93
CA GLN A 256 -0.78 -8.58 -7.49
C GLN A 256 -0.85 -9.67 -6.40
N LEU A 257 0.04 -9.64 -5.40
CA LEU A 257 -0.01 -10.56 -4.26
C LEU A 257 -1.28 -10.36 -3.42
N GLN A 258 -1.68 -9.10 -3.19
CA GLN A 258 -2.92 -8.77 -2.47
C GLN A 258 -4.17 -9.22 -3.24
N ASP A 259 -4.19 -9.02 -4.56
CA ASP A 259 -5.27 -9.47 -5.43
C ASP A 259 -5.34 -11.01 -5.42
N ALA A 260 -4.21 -11.71 -5.57
CA ALA A 260 -4.16 -13.17 -5.48
C ALA A 260 -4.63 -13.69 -4.12
N HIS A 261 -4.22 -13.05 -3.03
CA HIS A 261 -4.67 -13.43 -1.69
C HIS A 261 -6.16 -13.17 -1.47
N ARG A 262 -6.73 -12.10 -2.03
CA ARG A 262 -8.18 -11.86 -1.99
C ARG A 262 -8.95 -12.90 -2.78
N ASP A 263 -8.47 -13.24 -3.97
CA ASP A 263 -9.21 -14.02 -4.96
C ASP A 263 -9.03 -15.53 -4.75
N PHE A 264 -7.91 -15.97 -4.14
CA PHE A 264 -7.60 -17.39 -3.93
C PHE A 264 -7.30 -17.73 -2.47
N GLY A 265 -7.12 -16.75 -1.58
CA GLY A 265 -6.85 -17.02 -0.17
C GLY A 265 -7.97 -17.76 0.55
N PRO A 266 -7.78 -18.13 1.82
CA PRO A 266 -8.77 -18.85 2.62
C PRO A 266 -10.13 -18.13 2.73
N GLY A 267 -10.16 -16.81 2.54
CA GLY A 267 -11.41 -16.04 2.52
C GLY A 267 -12.17 -16.06 1.18
N SER A 268 -11.62 -16.71 0.16
CA SER A 268 -12.14 -16.64 -1.21
C SER A 268 -13.19 -17.71 -1.49
N GLN A 269 -14.19 -17.35 -2.29
CA GLN A 269 -15.20 -18.30 -2.79
C GLN A 269 -14.94 -18.66 -4.27
N HIS A 270 -13.74 -18.36 -4.79
CA HIS A 270 -13.46 -18.42 -6.23
C HIS A 270 -13.49 -19.86 -6.77
N PHE A 271 -13.13 -20.86 -5.96
CA PHE A 271 -13.20 -22.26 -6.38
C PHE A 271 -14.65 -22.67 -6.76
N LEU A 272 -15.66 -22.03 -6.15
CA LEU A 272 -17.08 -22.24 -6.44
C LEU A 272 -17.54 -21.59 -7.75
N SER A 273 -16.72 -20.77 -8.43
CA SER A 273 -17.06 -20.24 -9.76
C SER A 273 -17.31 -21.36 -10.78
N SER A 274 -16.64 -22.51 -10.60
CA SER A 274 -16.78 -23.71 -11.42
C SER A 274 -18.11 -24.48 -11.23
N SER A 275 -18.92 -24.11 -10.24
CA SER A 275 -20.25 -24.72 -9.99
C SER A 275 -21.26 -24.41 -11.09
N VAL A 276 -21.10 -23.26 -11.77
CA VAL A 276 -21.95 -22.81 -12.87
C VAL A 276 -21.20 -22.83 -14.20
N GLN A 277 -21.95 -22.81 -15.29
CA GLN A 277 -21.43 -22.79 -16.65
C GLN A 277 -22.15 -21.69 -17.45
N VAL A 278 -21.51 -21.19 -18.51
CA VAL A 278 -22.10 -20.23 -19.46
C VAL A 278 -23.50 -20.71 -19.88
N PRO A 279 -24.54 -19.85 -19.84
CA PRO A 279 -24.52 -18.38 -19.72
C PRO A 279 -24.52 -17.83 -18.28
N TRP A 280 -24.34 -18.68 -17.26
CA TRP A 280 -24.37 -18.29 -15.86
C TRP A 280 -22.99 -17.94 -15.30
N GLU A 281 -22.95 -16.92 -14.46
CA GLU A 281 -21.78 -16.51 -13.69
C GLU A 281 -22.16 -16.42 -12.20
N ARG A 282 -21.28 -16.93 -11.33
CA ARG A 282 -21.41 -16.79 -9.88
C ARG A 282 -20.68 -15.53 -9.44
N ALA A 283 -21.41 -14.62 -8.79
CA ALA A 283 -20.88 -13.37 -8.26
C ALA A 283 -21.12 -13.28 -6.74
N ILE A 284 -20.44 -12.35 -6.08
CA ILE A 284 -20.49 -12.18 -4.62
C ILE A 284 -20.99 -10.76 -4.31
N SER A 285 -22.01 -10.66 -3.46
CA SER A 285 -22.54 -9.38 -3.00
C SER A 285 -21.62 -8.70 -1.96
N PRO A 286 -21.82 -7.41 -1.62
CA PRO A 286 -21.05 -6.74 -0.57
C PRO A 286 -21.10 -7.46 0.79
N ASN A 287 -22.22 -8.14 1.09
CA ASN A 287 -22.42 -8.93 2.31
C ASN A 287 -21.81 -10.34 2.21
N LYS A 288 -20.94 -10.61 1.22
CA LYS A 288 -20.31 -11.91 0.98
C LYS A 288 -21.27 -13.06 0.62
N VAL A 289 -22.53 -12.74 0.32
CA VAL A 289 -23.54 -13.72 -0.11
C VAL A 289 -23.47 -13.92 -1.63
N PRO A 290 -23.42 -15.17 -2.12
CA PRO A 290 -23.39 -15.43 -3.56
C PRO A 290 -24.74 -15.13 -4.23
N TYR A 291 -24.66 -14.68 -5.47
CA TYR A 291 -25.78 -14.54 -6.39
C TYR A 291 -25.32 -14.92 -7.80
N TYR A 292 -26.27 -15.19 -8.68
CA TYR A 292 -26.01 -15.73 -10.01
C TYR A 292 -26.51 -14.78 -11.08
N ILE A 293 -25.68 -14.54 -12.08
CA ILE A 293 -25.93 -13.64 -13.19
C ILE A 293 -26.16 -14.51 -14.42
N ASN A 294 -27.30 -14.32 -15.10
CA ASN A 294 -27.55 -14.93 -16.39
C ASN A 294 -27.30 -13.89 -17.48
N HIS A 295 -26.18 -14.03 -18.20
CA HIS A 295 -25.78 -13.08 -19.24
C HIS A 295 -26.71 -13.09 -20.46
N GLN A 296 -27.33 -14.23 -20.76
CA GLN A 296 -28.25 -14.36 -21.88
C GLN A 296 -29.60 -13.70 -21.59
N ALA A 297 -30.12 -13.89 -20.37
CA ALA A 297 -31.39 -13.31 -19.95
C ALA A 297 -31.26 -11.90 -19.34
N GLN A 298 -30.02 -11.43 -19.12
CA GLN A 298 -29.72 -10.16 -18.44
C GLN A 298 -30.41 -10.03 -17.08
N THR A 299 -30.42 -11.12 -16.31
CA THR A 299 -31.07 -11.19 -15.00
C THR A 299 -30.09 -11.63 -13.92
N THR A 300 -30.37 -11.26 -12.68
CA THR A 300 -29.66 -11.75 -11.50
C THR A 300 -30.64 -12.45 -10.57
N CYS A 301 -30.19 -13.51 -9.90
CA CYS A 301 -30.99 -14.24 -8.93
C CYS A 301 -30.15 -14.74 -7.76
N TRP A 302 -30.79 -14.91 -6.60
CA TRP A 302 -30.15 -15.48 -5.41
C TRP A 302 -30.02 -17.00 -5.49
N ASP A 303 -30.88 -17.66 -6.25
CA ASP A 303 -30.90 -19.11 -6.36
C ASP A 303 -29.92 -19.60 -7.43
N HIS A 304 -29.18 -20.65 -7.11
CA HIS A 304 -28.34 -21.34 -8.08
C HIS A 304 -29.22 -21.85 -9.24
N PRO A 305 -28.79 -21.83 -10.52
CA PRO A 305 -29.62 -22.29 -11.65
C PRO A 305 -30.17 -23.71 -11.45
N LYS A 306 -29.32 -24.65 -10.99
CA LYS A 306 -29.77 -26.01 -10.64
C LYS A 306 -30.70 -26.07 -9.42
N MET A 307 -30.64 -25.13 -8.47
CA MET A 307 -31.65 -25.06 -7.40
C MET A 307 -33.00 -24.57 -7.94
N THR A 308 -32.99 -23.62 -8.87
CA THR A 308 -34.20 -23.15 -9.55
C THR A 308 -34.86 -24.30 -10.32
N GLU A 309 -34.08 -25.05 -11.10
CA GLU A 309 -34.54 -26.26 -11.79
C GLU A 309 -35.10 -27.29 -10.78
N LEU A 310 -34.40 -27.53 -9.67
CA LEU A 310 -34.87 -28.43 -8.62
C LEU A 310 -36.24 -27.99 -8.10
N TYR A 311 -36.41 -26.73 -7.68
CA TYR A 311 -37.68 -26.21 -7.18
C TYR A 311 -38.81 -26.34 -8.20
N GLN A 312 -38.53 -26.14 -9.50
CA GLN A 312 -39.51 -26.38 -10.56
C GLN A 312 -39.96 -27.84 -10.59
N THR A 313 -39.03 -28.81 -10.52
CA THR A 313 -39.40 -30.24 -10.47
C THR A 313 -40.18 -30.60 -9.20
N LEU A 314 -39.99 -29.88 -8.08
CA LEU A 314 -40.75 -30.13 -6.85
C LEU A 314 -42.25 -29.81 -7.03
N ALA A 315 -42.62 -28.96 -7.99
CA ALA A 315 -44.02 -28.61 -8.27
C ALA A 315 -44.83 -29.83 -8.76
N ASP A 316 -44.20 -30.79 -9.44
CA ASP A 316 -44.84 -32.02 -9.90
C ASP A 316 -45.40 -32.88 -8.75
N LEU A 317 -44.88 -32.69 -7.54
CA LEU A 317 -45.32 -33.40 -6.34
C LEU A 317 -46.52 -32.74 -5.65
N ASN A 318 -47.00 -31.59 -6.14
CA ASN A 318 -48.13 -30.88 -5.56
C ASN A 318 -49.46 -31.67 -5.62
N ASN A 319 -49.54 -32.66 -6.51
CA ASN A 319 -50.70 -33.56 -6.63
C ASN A 319 -50.80 -34.60 -5.50
N ILE A 320 -49.77 -34.77 -4.66
CA ILE A 320 -49.79 -35.71 -3.54
C ILE A 320 -50.76 -35.18 -2.48
N LYS A 321 -51.84 -35.95 -2.22
CA LYS A 321 -52.94 -35.56 -1.30
C LYS A 321 -52.47 -35.35 0.15
N PHE A 322 -51.68 -36.28 0.68
CA PHE A 322 -51.20 -36.21 2.06
C PHE A 322 -50.01 -35.25 2.16
N SER A 323 -50.19 -34.13 2.87
CA SER A 323 -49.18 -33.06 3.00
C SER A 323 -47.85 -33.52 3.58
N ALA A 324 -47.88 -34.40 4.58
CA ALA A 324 -46.66 -34.94 5.19
C ALA A 324 -45.84 -35.78 4.18
N TYR A 325 -46.51 -36.62 3.38
CA TYR A 325 -45.86 -37.39 2.31
C TYR A 325 -45.38 -36.51 1.16
N ARG A 326 -46.18 -35.50 0.77
CA ARG A 326 -45.79 -34.52 -0.24
C ARG A 326 -44.50 -33.81 0.14
N THR A 327 -44.44 -33.29 1.37
CA THR A 327 -43.28 -32.59 1.92
C THR A 327 -42.08 -33.54 2.01
N ALA A 328 -42.28 -34.75 2.51
CA ALA A 328 -41.22 -35.76 2.59
C ALA A 328 -40.65 -36.14 1.21
N MET A 329 -41.49 -36.30 0.19
CA MET A 329 -41.05 -36.57 -1.18
C MET A 329 -40.29 -35.39 -1.78
N LYS A 330 -40.73 -34.16 -1.53
CA LYS A 330 -40.00 -32.95 -1.92
C LYS A 330 -38.63 -32.90 -1.25
N LEU A 331 -38.59 -33.08 0.07
CA LEU A 331 -37.34 -33.12 0.83
C LEU A 331 -36.43 -34.27 0.39
N ARG A 332 -36.97 -35.43 0.02
CA ARG A 332 -36.17 -36.54 -0.51
C ARG A 332 -35.47 -36.16 -1.82
N ARG A 333 -36.15 -35.42 -2.70
CA ARG A 333 -35.53 -34.88 -3.93
C ARG A 333 -34.43 -33.87 -3.61
N VAL A 334 -34.68 -32.96 -2.67
CA VAL A 334 -33.66 -32.01 -2.18
C VAL A 334 -32.47 -32.75 -1.59
N GLN A 335 -32.70 -33.69 -0.68
CA GLN A 335 -31.69 -34.51 -0.02
C GLN A 335 -30.73 -35.18 -1.02
N LYS A 336 -31.28 -35.77 -2.09
CA LYS A 336 -30.50 -36.41 -3.16
C LYS A 336 -29.76 -35.43 -4.06
N ALA A 337 -30.40 -34.31 -4.40
CA ALA A 337 -29.77 -33.28 -5.22
C ALA A 337 -28.55 -32.66 -4.50
N LEU A 338 -28.64 -32.52 -3.18
CA LEU A 338 -27.56 -32.04 -2.32
C LEU A 338 -26.59 -33.14 -1.87
N ARG A 339 -26.82 -34.41 -2.23
CA ARG A 339 -26.03 -35.59 -1.79
C ARG A 339 -25.96 -35.78 -0.26
N LEU A 340 -26.80 -35.09 0.50
CA LEU A 340 -26.85 -35.22 1.96
C LEU A 340 -27.40 -36.59 2.40
N ASP A 341 -28.06 -37.33 1.50
CA ASP A 341 -28.48 -38.70 1.76
C ASP A 341 -27.32 -39.69 1.91
N LEU A 342 -26.11 -39.32 1.47
CA LEU A 342 -24.90 -40.14 1.60
C LEU A 342 -24.07 -39.81 2.85
N VAL A 343 -24.27 -38.62 3.42
CA VAL A 343 -23.58 -38.10 4.60
C VAL A 343 -24.13 -38.75 5.85
N THR A 344 -23.27 -39.29 6.72
CA THR A 344 -23.71 -39.80 8.03
C THR A 344 -23.65 -38.70 9.09
N LEU A 345 -24.44 -38.84 10.16
CA LEU A 345 -24.37 -37.96 11.31
C LEU A 345 -22.98 -38.00 11.96
N THR A 346 -22.33 -39.18 12.00
CA THR A 346 -20.95 -39.32 12.52
C THR A 346 -19.97 -38.44 11.74
N THR A 347 -19.96 -38.55 10.40
CA THR A 347 -19.12 -37.71 9.54
C THR A 347 -19.40 -36.22 9.77
N ALA A 348 -20.68 -35.83 9.87
CA ALA A 348 -21.04 -34.44 10.13
C ALA A 348 -20.52 -33.93 11.49
N LEU A 349 -20.57 -34.76 12.53
CA LEU A 349 -20.06 -34.42 13.87
C LEU A 349 -18.55 -34.23 13.88
N GLU A 350 -17.79 -35.06 13.16
CA GLU A 350 -16.34 -34.90 13.02
C GLU A 350 -16.00 -33.54 12.42
N ILE A 351 -16.65 -33.16 11.32
CA ILE A 351 -16.45 -31.85 10.68
C ILE A 351 -16.86 -30.70 11.63
N PHE A 352 -17.97 -30.83 12.35
CA PHE A 352 -18.37 -29.79 13.32
C PHE A 352 -17.36 -29.62 14.45
N ASN A 353 -16.68 -30.70 14.85
CA ASN A 353 -15.62 -30.65 15.86
C ASN A 353 -14.33 -30.03 15.30
N GLU A 354 -13.93 -30.40 14.09
CA GLU A 354 -12.73 -29.88 13.41
C GLU A 354 -12.81 -28.36 13.17
N HIS A 355 -14.01 -27.83 12.95
CA HIS A 355 -14.27 -26.39 12.76
C HIS A 355 -14.73 -25.65 14.03
N ASP A 356 -14.53 -26.22 15.22
CA ASP A 356 -14.85 -25.60 16.52
C ASP A 356 -16.32 -25.14 16.70
N LEU A 357 -17.26 -25.78 15.98
CA LEU A 357 -18.67 -25.40 16.00
C LEU A 357 -19.42 -25.88 17.25
N GLN A 358 -18.78 -26.04 18.41
CA GLN A 358 -19.45 -26.59 19.60
C GLN A 358 -20.58 -25.69 20.11
N ALA A 359 -20.34 -24.38 20.16
CA ALA A 359 -21.30 -23.42 20.69
C ALA A 359 -22.46 -23.17 19.70
N SER A 360 -23.67 -23.58 20.06
CA SER A 360 -24.89 -23.34 19.26
C SER A 360 -25.20 -21.86 19.00
N GLU A 361 -24.69 -20.95 19.84
CA GLU A 361 -24.85 -19.49 19.72
C GLU A 361 -23.85 -18.84 18.74
N HIS A 362 -22.81 -19.56 18.32
CA HIS A 362 -21.83 -19.05 17.37
C HIS A 362 -22.52 -18.66 16.04
N VAL A 363 -22.15 -17.50 15.51
CA VAL A 363 -22.68 -16.97 14.25
C VAL A 363 -21.61 -17.12 13.18
N MET A 364 -21.89 -18.00 12.23
CA MET A 364 -21.04 -18.30 11.09
C MET A 364 -21.28 -17.30 9.97
N ASP A 365 -20.23 -16.85 9.31
CA ASP A 365 -20.32 -16.17 8.02
C ASP A 365 -20.44 -17.18 6.85
N VAL A 366 -20.68 -16.66 5.64
CA VAL A 366 -20.83 -17.49 4.44
C VAL A 366 -19.57 -18.32 4.14
N VAL A 367 -18.39 -17.79 4.44
CA VAL A 367 -17.10 -18.44 4.15
C VAL A 367 -16.88 -19.61 5.12
N GLU A 368 -17.18 -19.44 6.40
CA GLU A 368 -17.15 -20.51 7.40
C GLU A 368 -18.11 -21.66 7.03
N VAL A 369 -19.32 -21.33 6.57
CA VAL A 369 -20.28 -22.34 6.06
C VAL A 369 -19.71 -23.07 4.84
N ILE A 370 -19.08 -22.35 3.90
CA ILE A 370 -18.43 -22.96 2.73
C ILE A 370 -17.33 -23.92 3.16
N HIS A 371 -16.43 -23.52 4.06
CA HIS A 371 -15.36 -24.40 4.54
C HIS A 371 -15.88 -25.69 5.16
N CYS A 372 -16.89 -25.59 6.03
CA CYS A 372 -17.49 -26.77 6.64
C CYS A 372 -18.13 -27.69 5.59
N LEU A 373 -18.80 -27.13 4.58
CA LEU A 373 -19.39 -27.91 3.49
C LEU A 373 -18.32 -28.54 2.59
N THR A 374 -17.24 -27.83 2.28
CA THR A 374 -16.13 -28.34 1.49
C THR A 374 -15.51 -29.55 2.18
N ALA A 375 -15.14 -29.41 3.46
CA ALA A 375 -14.58 -30.50 4.25
C ALA A 375 -15.54 -31.70 4.34
N LEU A 376 -16.85 -31.44 4.49
CA LEU A 376 -17.87 -32.49 4.50
C LEU A 376 -17.93 -33.27 3.18
N TYR A 377 -17.87 -32.59 2.03
CA TYR A 377 -17.96 -33.25 0.72
C TYR A 377 -16.65 -33.90 0.27
N GLU A 378 -15.50 -33.35 0.65
CA GLU A 378 -14.18 -33.98 0.44
C GLU A 378 -14.08 -35.27 1.26
N ARG A 379 -14.44 -35.23 2.55
CA ARG A 379 -14.50 -36.44 3.39
C ARG A 379 -15.47 -37.48 2.83
N LEU A 380 -16.61 -37.05 2.30
CA LEU A 380 -17.58 -37.94 1.66
C LEU A 380 -17.00 -38.61 0.40
N GLU A 381 -16.28 -37.86 -0.43
CA GLU A 381 -15.60 -38.38 -1.64
C GLU A 381 -14.53 -39.42 -1.26
N GLU A 382 -13.73 -39.14 -0.23
CA GLU A 382 -12.71 -40.05 0.31
C GLU A 382 -13.32 -41.34 0.90
N GLU A 383 -14.30 -41.22 1.80
CA GLU A 383 -14.91 -42.37 2.49
C GLU A 383 -15.67 -43.32 1.54
N ARG A 384 -16.31 -42.78 0.51
CA ARG A 384 -17.17 -43.54 -0.40
C ARG A 384 -16.46 -43.97 -1.68
N GLY A 385 -15.31 -43.39 -2.01
CA GLY A 385 -14.61 -43.64 -3.26
C GLY A 385 -15.46 -43.31 -4.50
N ILE A 386 -16.32 -42.30 -4.40
CA ILE A 386 -17.20 -41.85 -5.49
C ILE A 386 -16.75 -40.49 -5.98
N LEU A 387 -16.86 -40.23 -7.29
CA LEU A 387 -16.59 -38.90 -7.82
C LEU A 387 -17.72 -37.94 -7.41
N VAL A 388 -17.41 -36.97 -6.56
CA VAL A 388 -18.34 -35.91 -6.14
C VAL A 388 -17.92 -34.62 -6.84
N ASN A 389 -18.85 -33.93 -7.49
CA ASN A 389 -18.60 -32.56 -7.91
C ASN A 389 -18.68 -31.66 -6.66
N VAL A 390 -17.58 -31.58 -5.92
CA VAL A 390 -17.48 -30.83 -4.65
C VAL A 390 -17.93 -29.38 -4.81
N PRO A 391 -17.43 -28.59 -5.80
CA PRO A 391 -17.86 -27.19 -5.96
C PRO A 391 -19.37 -27.04 -6.14
N LEU A 392 -19.99 -27.90 -6.94
CA LEU A 392 -21.43 -27.86 -7.14
C LEU A 392 -22.22 -28.26 -5.88
N CYS A 393 -21.78 -29.28 -5.15
CA CYS A 393 -22.46 -29.75 -3.96
C CYS A 393 -22.40 -28.71 -2.84
N VAL A 394 -21.23 -28.08 -2.65
CA VAL A 394 -21.05 -26.98 -1.70
C VAL A 394 -21.97 -25.81 -2.06
N ASP A 395 -21.96 -25.34 -3.30
CA ASP A 395 -22.73 -24.14 -3.69
C ASP A 395 -24.24 -24.40 -3.65
N MET A 396 -24.71 -25.59 -4.05
CA MET A 396 -26.12 -25.99 -3.94
C MET A 396 -26.57 -26.12 -2.48
N SER A 397 -25.75 -26.71 -1.61
CA SER A 397 -26.08 -26.86 -0.18
C SER A 397 -26.04 -25.53 0.56
N LEU A 398 -25.07 -24.67 0.25
CA LEU A 398 -25.04 -23.30 0.73
C LEU A 398 -26.31 -22.55 0.30
N ASN A 399 -26.69 -22.65 -0.98
CA ASN A 399 -27.89 -22.00 -1.51
C ASN A 399 -29.17 -22.48 -0.79
N TRP A 400 -29.28 -23.78 -0.52
CA TRP A 400 -30.36 -24.36 0.27
C TRP A 400 -30.38 -23.84 1.72
N LEU A 401 -29.24 -23.85 2.41
CA LEU A 401 -29.15 -23.42 3.80
C LEU A 401 -29.46 -21.92 3.96
N LEU A 402 -28.94 -21.08 3.05
CA LEU A 402 -29.26 -19.65 3.03
C LEU A 402 -30.75 -19.41 2.74
N ASN A 403 -31.36 -20.19 1.85
CA ASN A 403 -32.79 -20.16 1.61
C ASN A 403 -33.61 -20.46 2.87
N VAL A 404 -33.24 -21.52 3.60
CA VAL A 404 -33.96 -21.96 4.80
C VAL A 404 -33.74 -21.00 5.99
N PHE A 405 -32.49 -20.56 6.23
CA PHE A 405 -32.11 -19.91 7.50
C PHE A 405 -31.64 -18.45 7.36
N ASP A 406 -31.31 -17.97 6.16
CA ASP A 406 -30.91 -16.58 5.89
C ASP A 406 -31.66 -15.99 4.68
N SER A 407 -33.00 -16.06 4.74
CA SER A 407 -33.87 -15.51 3.67
C SER A 407 -33.67 -14.01 3.42
N GLY A 408 -33.15 -13.27 4.42
CA GLY A 408 -32.80 -11.86 4.31
C GLY A 408 -31.44 -11.58 3.66
N ARG A 409 -30.66 -12.63 3.32
CA ARG A 409 -29.32 -12.51 2.71
C ARG A 409 -28.39 -11.59 3.51
N SER A 410 -28.41 -11.77 4.83
CA SER A 410 -27.53 -11.04 5.75
C SER A 410 -26.08 -11.52 5.68
N GLY A 411 -25.85 -12.73 5.17
CA GLY A 411 -24.54 -13.37 5.11
C GLY A 411 -24.10 -13.96 6.45
N LYS A 412 -25.04 -14.14 7.39
CA LYS A 412 -24.80 -14.69 8.71
C LYS A 412 -25.78 -15.82 9.01
N MET A 413 -25.28 -16.90 9.61
CA MET A 413 -26.08 -18.07 9.97
C MET A 413 -25.66 -18.57 11.35
N ARG A 414 -26.62 -18.95 12.20
CA ARG A 414 -26.27 -19.56 13.50
C ARG A 414 -25.72 -20.97 13.27
N ALA A 415 -24.72 -21.37 14.05
CA ALA A 415 -24.20 -22.73 14.06
C ALA A 415 -25.32 -23.75 14.32
N LEU A 416 -26.27 -23.44 15.20
CA LEU A 416 -27.45 -24.27 15.42
C LEU A 416 -28.29 -24.49 14.14
N SER A 417 -28.50 -23.43 13.35
CA SER A 417 -29.26 -23.49 12.09
C SER A 417 -28.54 -24.34 11.05
N PHE A 418 -27.23 -24.13 10.89
CA PHE A 418 -26.37 -24.93 10.02
C PHE A 418 -26.44 -26.42 10.39
N LYS A 419 -26.16 -26.76 11.66
CA LYS A 419 -26.23 -28.12 12.20
C LYS A 419 -27.60 -28.75 12.00
N THR A 420 -28.67 -28.00 12.26
CA THR A 420 -30.05 -28.48 12.08
C THR A 420 -30.34 -28.81 10.62
N GLY A 421 -29.95 -27.94 9.69
CA GLY A 421 -30.12 -28.16 8.25
C GLY A 421 -29.43 -29.43 7.76
N ILE A 422 -28.17 -29.65 8.18
CA ILE A 422 -27.40 -30.85 7.82
C ILE A 422 -27.98 -32.10 8.50
N ALA A 423 -28.22 -32.06 9.81
CA ALA A 423 -28.70 -33.22 10.57
C ALA A 423 -30.10 -33.68 10.15
N CYS A 424 -31.00 -32.77 9.78
CA CYS A 424 -32.32 -33.15 9.27
C CYS A 424 -32.23 -33.92 7.94
N LEU A 425 -31.26 -33.58 7.09
CA LEU A 425 -31.12 -34.13 5.74
C LEU A 425 -30.02 -35.19 5.61
N CYS A 426 -29.26 -35.51 6.64
CA CYS A 426 -28.24 -36.56 6.56
C CYS A 426 -28.85 -37.97 6.35
N GLY A 427 -28.05 -38.95 5.95
CA GLY A 427 -28.43 -40.34 5.69
C GLY A 427 -28.60 -41.23 6.93
N THR A 428 -28.75 -40.67 8.13
CA THR A 428 -28.84 -41.40 9.41
C THR A 428 -30.29 -41.68 9.85
N GLU A 429 -30.48 -42.67 10.73
CA GLU A 429 -31.77 -43.01 11.33
C GLU A 429 -32.43 -41.82 12.04
N VAL A 430 -33.77 -41.75 11.99
CA VAL A 430 -34.53 -40.62 12.55
C VAL A 430 -34.34 -40.46 14.06
N LYS A 431 -34.18 -41.55 14.81
CA LYS A 431 -34.01 -41.52 16.26
C LYS A 431 -32.70 -40.83 16.65
N GLU A 432 -31.59 -41.19 16.00
CA GLU A 432 -30.27 -40.60 16.25
C GLU A 432 -30.24 -39.12 15.89
N LYS A 433 -30.86 -38.75 14.75
CA LYS A 433 -31.03 -37.33 14.37
C LYS A 433 -31.75 -36.53 15.43
N LEU A 434 -32.88 -37.04 15.94
CA LEU A 434 -33.68 -36.37 16.96
C LEU A 434 -32.93 -36.26 18.29
N GLN A 435 -32.17 -37.29 18.68
CA GLN A 435 -31.31 -37.26 19.87
C GLN A 435 -30.24 -36.17 19.76
N TYR A 436 -29.58 -36.09 18.61
CA TYR A 436 -28.59 -35.05 18.35
C TYR A 436 -29.19 -33.65 18.34
N LEU A 437 -30.29 -33.45 17.62
CA LEU A 437 -30.97 -32.16 17.56
C LEU A 437 -31.42 -31.68 18.96
N PHE A 438 -31.89 -32.60 19.80
CA PHE A 438 -32.21 -32.31 21.20
C PHE A 438 -30.97 -31.91 22.00
N SER A 439 -29.84 -32.61 21.83
CA SER A 439 -28.60 -32.30 22.55
C SER A 439 -28.03 -30.93 22.20
N GLN A 440 -28.30 -30.40 20.99
CA GLN A 440 -27.83 -29.06 20.58
C GLN A 440 -28.54 -27.90 21.29
N VAL A 441 -29.71 -28.13 21.88
CA VAL A 441 -30.46 -27.13 22.65
C VAL A 441 -30.53 -27.45 24.14
N ALA A 442 -30.10 -28.64 24.56
CA ALA A 442 -30.11 -29.03 25.96
C ALA A 442 -29.08 -28.24 26.78
N ASN A 443 -29.41 -27.99 28.05
CA ASN A 443 -28.46 -27.40 28.99
C ASN A 443 -27.37 -28.40 29.40
N SER A 444 -26.40 -27.96 30.22
CA SER A 444 -25.30 -28.80 30.72
C SER A 444 -25.74 -30.07 31.46
N GLY A 445 -26.99 -30.14 31.92
CA GLY A 445 -27.60 -31.31 32.56
C GLY A 445 -28.34 -32.25 31.58
N SER A 446 -28.21 -32.05 30.26
CA SER A 446 -28.99 -32.77 29.24
C SER A 446 -30.51 -32.60 29.37
N GLN A 447 -30.94 -31.46 29.91
CA GLN A 447 -32.34 -31.11 30.12
C GLN A 447 -32.74 -29.89 29.27
N CYS A 448 -33.98 -29.88 28.79
CA CYS A 448 -34.56 -28.79 28.01
C CYS A 448 -35.77 -28.21 28.72
N ASP A 449 -35.85 -26.88 28.83
CA ASP A 449 -37.09 -26.19 29.20
C ASP A 449 -37.93 -25.83 27.94
N GLN A 450 -39.03 -25.12 28.14
CA GLN A 450 -39.91 -24.70 27.03
C GLN A 450 -39.20 -23.80 26.02
N ARG A 451 -38.27 -22.94 26.47
CA ARG A 451 -37.53 -22.03 25.60
C ARG A 451 -36.55 -22.82 24.72
N HIS A 452 -35.78 -23.72 25.30
CA HIS A 452 -34.84 -24.57 24.56
C HIS A 452 -35.56 -25.42 23.50
N LEU A 453 -36.68 -26.07 23.87
CA LEU A 453 -37.48 -26.82 22.91
C LEU A 453 -38.08 -25.91 21.83
N GLY A 454 -38.54 -24.71 22.21
CA GLY A 454 -39.04 -23.71 21.26
C GLY A 454 -38.01 -23.34 20.21
N VAL A 455 -36.74 -23.14 20.61
CA VAL A 455 -35.64 -22.88 19.67
C VAL A 455 -35.47 -24.06 18.69
N LEU A 456 -35.40 -25.30 19.17
CA LEU A 456 -35.26 -26.48 18.31
C LEU A 456 -36.41 -26.60 17.29
N LEU A 457 -37.66 -26.49 17.76
CA LEU A 457 -38.82 -26.58 16.88
C LEU A 457 -38.85 -25.43 15.88
N HIS A 458 -38.41 -24.24 16.29
CA HIS A 458 -38.31 -23.08 15.41
C HIS A 458 -37.26 -23.29 14.30
N GLU A 459 -36.12 -23.92 14.57
CA GLU A 459 -35.15 -24.31 13.54
C GLU A 459 -35.74 -25.36 12.59
N ALA A 460 -36.32 -26.42 13.16
CA ALA A 460 -36.85 -27.54 12.39
C ALA A 460 -37.99 -27.12 11.44
N ILE A 461 -38.88 -26.20 11.87
CA ILE A 461 -40.02 -25.76 11.05
C ILE A 461 -39.61 -24.88 9.86
N GLN A 462 -38.39 -24.32 9.84
CA GLN A 462 -37.91 -23.56 8.69
C GLN A 462 -37.78 -24.43 7.43
N VAL A 463 -37.42 -25.71 7.59
CA VAL A 463 -37.23 -26.66 6.49
C VAL A 463 -38.52 -26.84 5.67
N PRO A 464 -39.68 -27.23 6.23
CA PRO A 464 -40.93 -27.28 5.49
C PRO A 464 -41.47 -25.89 5.11
N ARG A 465 -41.12 -24.83 5.85
CA ARG A 465 -41.46 -23.45 5.48
C ARG A 465 -40.82 -23.04 4.15
N GLN A 466 -39.56 -23.40 3.92
CA GLN A 466 -38.88 -23.12 2.67
C GLN A 466 -39.54 -23.79 1.46
N LEU A 467 -40.19 -24.93 1.67
CA LEU A 467 -40.96 -25.63 0.62
C LEU A 467 -42.39 -25.11 0.46
N GLY A 468 -42.81 -24.09 1.22
CA GLY A 468 -44.17 -23.56 1.22
C GLY A 468 -45.20 -24.46 1.90
N GLU A 469 -44.76 -25.43 2.73
CA GLU A 469 -45.65 -26.45 3.31
C GLU A 469 -45.93 -26.23 4.81
N VAL A 470 -45.42 -25.15 5.41
CA VAL A 470 -45.52 -24.87 6.86
C VAL A 470 -46.94 -24.84 7.41
N ALA A 471 -47.92 -24.41 6.61
CA ALA A 471 -49.33 -24.39 7.01
C ALA A 471 -49.85 -25.80 7.38
N ALA A 472 -49.31 -26.84 6.74
CA ALA A 472 -49.64 -28.22 7.06
C ALA A 472 -49.01 -28.70 8.37
N PHE A 473 -48.05 -27.99 8.94
CA PHE A 473 -47.26 -28.42 10.11
C PHE A 473 -47.50 -27.56 11.36
N GLY A 474 -48.66 -26.90 11.45
CA GLY A 474 -49.03 -26.07 12.60
C GLY A 474 -48.67 -24.59 12.44
N GLY A 475 -48.16 -24.18 11.27
CA GLY A 475 -47.74 -22.80 11.01
C GLY A 475 -46.36 -22.48 11.59
N SER A 476 -45.91 -21.24 11.44
CA SER A 476 -44.59 -20.81 11.91
C SER A 476 -44.51 -20.64 13.44
N ASN A 477 -45.64 -20.57 14.13
CA ASN A 477 -45.67 -20.46 15.58
C ASN A 477 -45.58 -21.85 16.22
N VAL A 478 -44.44 -22.14 16.85
CA VAL A 478 -44.14 -23.45 17.45
C VAL A 478 -44.66 -23.62 18.88
N GLU A 479 -45.11 -22.53 19.52
CA GLU A 479 -45.58 -22.53 20.91
C GLU A 479 -46.67 -23.56 21.25
N PRO A 480 -47.67 -23.82 20.38
CA PRO A 480 -48.64 -24.89 20.64
C PRO A 480 -47.99 -26.28 20.72
N SER A 481 -46.98 -26.55 19.89
CA SER A 481 -46.24 -27.81 19.91
C SER A 481 -45.36 -27.93 21.16
N VAL A 482 -44.70 -26.84 21.58
CA VAL A 482 -43.95 -26.79 22.84
C VAL A 482 -44.88 -27.12 24.02
N ARG A 483 -46.02 -26.44 24.14
CA ARG A 483 -47.00 -26.72 25.20
C ARG A 483 -47.54 -28.15 25.15
N SER A 484 -47.73 -28.70 23.95
CA SER A 484 -48.15 -30.10 23.77
C SER A 484 -47.12 -31.08 24.34
N CYS A 485 -45.83 -30.89 24.03
CA CYS A 485 -44.74 -31.71 24.56
C CYS A 485 -44.67 -31.66 26.09
N PHE A 486 -44.76 -30.47 26.67
CA PHE A 486 -44.68 -30.28 28.12
C PHE A 486 -45.92 -30.79 28.87
N ARG A 487 -47.10 -30.78 28.25
CA ARG A 487 -48.29 -31.44 28.80
C ARG A 487 -48.15 -32.96 28.78
N PHE A 488 -47.57 -33.51 27.72
CA PHE A 488 -47.28 -34.95 27.62
C PHE A 488 -46.30 -35.41 28.71
N SER A 489 -45.27 -34.61 29.02
CA SER A 489 -44.29 -34.89 30.08
C SER A 489 -44.80 -34.59 31.50
N THR A 490 -46.10 -34.69 31.74
CA THR A 490 -46.78 -34.43 33.05
C THR A 490 -46.64 -33.00 33.58
N GLY A 491 -46.34 -32.02 32.74
CA GLY A 491 -46.21 -30.62 33.13
C GLY A 491 -44.92 -30.27 33.86
N LYS A 492 -43.90 -31.13 33.79
CA LYS A 492 -42.58 -30.86 34.38
C LYS A 492 -41.96 -29.60 33.75
N PRO A 493 -41.23 -28.77 34.51
CA PRO A 493 -40.63 -27.54 33.97
C PRO A 493 -39.48 -27.81 32.98
N VAL A 494 -38.90 -29.01 33.02
CA VAL A 494 -37.84 -29.49 32.13
C VAL A 494 -38.14 -30.90 31.65
N ILE A 495 -37.63 -31.25 30.47
CA ILE A 495 -37.71 -32.57 29.87
C ILE A 495 -36.32 -33.10 29.51
N GLU A 496 -36.19 -34.43 29.50
CA GLU A 496 -34.99 -35.15 29.05
C GLU A 496 -35.18 -35.74 27.65
N ALA A 497 -34.10 -36.17 27.02
CA ALA A 497 -34.11 -36.71 25.66
C ALA A 497 -35.09 -37.90 25.50
N SER A 498 -35.22 -38.76 26.50
CA SER A 498 -36.16 -39.90 26.50
C SER A 498 -37.61 -39.44 26.32
N GLN A 499 -38.05 -38.46 27.13
CA GLN A 499 -39.40 -37.91 27.10
C GLN A 499 -39.69 -37.17 25.79
N PHE A 500 -38.68 -36.46 25.25
CA PHE A 500 -38.78 -35.82 23.95
C PHE A 500 -38.98 -36.87 22.83
N LEU A 501 -38.19 -37.95 22.83
CA LEU A 501 -38.32 -39.01 21.82
C LEU A 501 -39.68 -39.73 21.92
N GLU A 502 -40.17 -40.00 23.13
CA GLU A 502 -41.51 -40.55 23.33
C GLU A 502 -42.60 -39.64 22.76
N TRP A 503 -42.48 -38.32 22.97
CA TRP A 503 -43.41 -37.35 22.38
C TRP A 503 -43.31 -37.31 20.85
N VAL A 504 -42.10 -37.32 20.26
CA VAL A 504 -41.93 -37.30 18.80
C VAL A 504 -42.41 -38.61 18.16
N ASN A 505 -42.36 -39.74 18.86
CA ASN A 505 -42.94 -41.01 18.40
C ASN A 505 -44.47 -40.96 18.24
N LEU A 506 -45.15 -39.98 18.87
CA LEU A 506 -46.57 -39.70 18.61
C LEU A 506 -46.80 -38.90 17.32
N GLU A 507 -45.72 -38.61 16.56
CA GLU A 507 -45.72 -37.88 15.31
C GLU A 507 -46.40 -36.50 15.40
N PRO A 508 -45.93 -35.61 16.30
CA PRO A 508 -46.53 -34.31 16.48
C PRO A 508 -46.49 -33.53 15.17
N GLN A 509 -47.55 -32.76 14.89
CA GLN A 509 -47.76 -32.11 13.59
C GLN A 509 -46.57 -31.24 13.15
N SER A 510 -45.82 -30.63 14.07
CA SER A 510 -44.65 -29.80 13.73
C SER A 510 -43.40 -30.59 13.31
N MET A 511 -43.32 -31.89 13.60
CA MET A 511 -42.13 -32.73 13.35
C MET A 511 -42.40 -33.98 12.50
N VAL A 512 -43.67 -34.32 12.24
CA VAL A 512 -44.07 -35.54 11.51
C VAL A 512 -43.38 -35.69 10.15
N TRP A 513 -43.05 -34.58 9.48
CA TRP A 513 -42.37 -34.59 8.18
C TRP A 513 -41.01 -35.32 8.20
N LEU A 514 -40.27 -35.27 9.32
CA LEU A 514 -38.96 -35.91 9.43
C LEU A 514 -39.08 -37.44 9.55
N ALA A 515 -40.07 -37.93 10.31
CA ALA A 515 -40.39 -39.35 10.39
C ALA A 515 -40.91 -39.89 9.05
N VAL A 516 -41.76 -39.12 8.35
CA VAL A 516 -42.26 -39.50 7.02
C VAL A 516 -41.14 -39.50 5.98
N LEU A 517 -40.19 -38.55 6.02
CA LEU A 517 -39.00 -38.55 5.16
C LEU A 517 -38.21 -39.85 5.31
N HIS A 518 -37.97 -40.30 6.55
CA HIS A 518 -37.30 -41.57 6.81
C HIS A 518 -38.08 -42.77 6.25
N ARG A 519 -39.42 -42.81 6.44
CA ARG A 519 -40.29 -43.84 5.82
C ARG A 519 -40.17 -43.84 4.30
N VAL A 520 -40.12 -42.66 3.68
CA VAL A 520 -39.98 -42.52 2.22
C VAL A 520 -38.64 -43.10 1.75
N THR A 521 -37.56 -42.82 2.45
CA THR A 521 -36.22 -43.35 2.15
C THR A 521 -36.17 -44.87 2.22
N ILE A 522 -36.75 -45.48 3.27
CA ILE A 522 -36.80 -46.94 3.40
C ILE A 522 -37.65 -47.54 2.28
N ALA A 523 -38.86 -47.01 2.06
CA ALA A 523 -39.81 -47.53 1.09
C ALA A 523 -39.26 -47.51 -0.35
N GLU A 524 -38.43 -46.53 -0.69
CA GLU A 524 -37.79 -46.42 -2.00
C GLU A 524 -36.91 -47.65 -2.33
N GLN A 525 -36.30 -48.28 -1.33
CA GLN A 525 -35.41 -49.42 -1.52
C GLN A 525 -36.13 -50.79 -1.50
N VAL A 526 -37.41 -50.81 -1.09
CA VAL A 526 -38.18 -52.04 -0.98
C VAL A 526 -38.52 -52.59 -2.37
N LYS A 527 -38.24 -53.88 -2.57
CA LYS A 527 -38.62 -54.64 -3.77
C LYS A 527 -39.90 -55.43 -3.49
N HIS A 528 -40.96 -55.12 -4.23
CA HIS A 528 -42.19 -55.91 -4.24
C HIS A 528 -42.10 -56.97 -5.32
N GLN A 529 -42.27 -58.24 -4.94
CA GLN A 529 -42.33 -59.39 -5.86
C GLN A 529 -43.67 -59.44 -6.61
N THR A 530 -44.08 -58.30 -7.15
CA THR A 530 -45.32 -58.08 -7.87
C THR A 530 -44.98 -57.50 -9.24
N LYS A 531 -45.74 -57.92 -10.26
CA LYS A 531 -45.55 -57.50 -11.64
C LYS A 531 -46.41 -56.26 -11.94
N CYS A 532 -45.82 -55.22 -12.53
CA CYS A 532 -46.59 -54.05 -12.94
C CYS A 532 -47.64 -54.43 -14.00
N SER A 533 -48.90 -54.08 -13.78
CA SER A 533 -50.00 -54.38 -14.71
C SER A 533 -49.85 -53.68 -16.06
N ILE A 534 -49.16 -52.54 -16.10
CA ILE A 534 -48.96 -51.73 -17.30
C ILE A 534 -47.68 -52.15 -18.04
N CYS A 535 -46.51 -51.96 -17.42
CA CYS A 535 -45.22 -52.17 -18.10
C CYS A 535 -44.64 -53.58 -17.92
N ARG A 536 -45.33 -54.47 -17.17
CA ARG A 536 -44.90 -55.86 -16.88
C ARG A 536 -43.55 -56.01 -16.18
N GLN A 537 -42.92 -54.93 -15.72
CA GLN A 537 -41.68 -54.99 -14.94
C GLN A 537 -41.90 -55.69 -13.60
N CYS A 538 -40.95 -56.54 -13.22
CA CYS A 538 -40.89 -57.27 -11.96
C CYS A 538 -39.41 -57.46 -11.57
N PRO A 539 -39.01 -57.21 -10.31
CA PRO A 539 -39.83 -56.70 -9.21
C PRO A 539 -40.11 -55.20 -9.34
N ILE A 540 -41.24 -54.74 -8.82
CA ILE A 540 -41.49 -53.30 -8.64
C ILE A 540 -40.64 -52.83 -7.46
N LYS A 541 -39.85 -51.77 -7.66
CA LYS A 541 -39.13 -51.09 -6.57
C LYS A 541 -39.88 -49.82 -6.17
N GLY A 542 -40.02 -49.57 -4.87
CA GLY A 542 -40.61 -48.33 -4.35
C GLY A 542 -41.87 -48.55 -3.52
N PHE A 543 -42.79 -47.59 -3.53
CA PHE A 543 -44.02 -47.65 -2.72
C PHE A 543 -44.96 -48.75 -3.20
N ARG A 544 -45.66 -49.35 -2.24
CA ARG A 544 -46.64 -50.40 -2.46
C ARG A 544 -48.01 -49.82 -2.78
#